data_AF-A0A511J1B6-F1
#
_entry.id   AF-A0A511J1B6-F1
#
_cell.length_a   1.000
_cell.length_b   1.000
_cell.length_c   1.000
_cell.angle_alpha   90.00
_cell.angle_beta   90.00
_cell.angle_gamma   90.00
#
_symmetry.space_group_name_H-M   'P 1'
#
loop_
_entity.id
_entity.type
_entity.pdbx_description
1 polymer ?
#
loop_
_entity_poly.entity_id
_entity_poly.type
_entity_poly.pdbx_seq_one_letter_code
_entity_poly.pdbx_strand_id
1 'polypeptide(L)'
;MKIGKALKYIRIRKGFTQKEVAGNIVTVSFLSKLENEKTNISFDLLIKLIDRMGVGIEEFIDLSKNFEETPSSLMNVIEEIERQVTTKQCIEENTRVKLQEFHCSLASLTEKIISCIKNTGSGFLVEEIQNCIIEWDYIGHVEVLLFSLFAPYASDDFRLLIKERFLKLHEYNRSTKEYPFDHLRLTALLQKRIDSIS
;
A
#
# COMPACT_ATOMS: atom_id res chain seq x y z
N MET A 1 -2.48 -6.39 -23.06
CA MET A 1 -2.08 -6.64 -21.67
C MET A 1 -0.65 -6.12 -21.49
N LYS A 2 -0.35 -5.42 -20.39
CA LYS A 2 1.01 -4.94 -20.07
C LYS A 2 1.58 -5.79 -18.93
N ILE A 3 2.07 -6.97 -19.30
CA ILE A 3 2.51 -8.02 -18.36
C ILE A 3 3.69 -7.55 -17.51
N GLY A 4 4.69 -6.96 -18.17
CA GLY A 4 5.88 -6.43 -17.51
C GLY A 4 5.55 -5.32 -16.53
N LYS A 5 4.69 -4.37 -16.93
CA LYS A 5 4.26 -3.27 -16.07
C LYS A 5 3.47 -3.76 -14.86
N ALA A 6 2.56 -4.71 -15.04
CA ALA A 6 1.81 -5.34 -13.94
C ALA A 6 2.74 -6.06 -12.95
N LEU A 7 3.71 -6.85 -13.44
CA LEU A 7 4.74 -7.48 -12.60
C LEU A 7 5.51 -6.43 -11.79
N LYS A 8 5.97 -5.37 -12.44
CA LYS A 8 6.72 -4.29 -11.79
C LYS A 8 5.89 -3.62 -10.70
N TYR A 9 4.63 -3.33 -10.98
CA TYR A 9 3.72 -2.69 -10.03
C TYR A 9 3.49 -3.54 -8.79
N ILE A 10 3.10 -4.81 -8.97
CA ILE A 10 2.91 -5.75 -7.86
C ILE A 10 4.20 -5.87 -7.05
N ARG A 11 5.33 -6.07 -7.74
CA ARG A 11 6.64 -6.22 -7.11
C ARG A 11 6.96 -5.03 -6.21
N ILE A 12 6.80 -3.81 -6.71
CA ILE A 12 7.07 -2.58 -5.95
C ILE A 12 6.09 -2.45 -4.78
N ARG A 13 4.78 -2.65 -4.99
CA ARG A 13 3.77 -2.53 -3.93
C ARG A 13 3.97 -3.52 -2.78
N LYS A 14 4.42 -4.72 -3.09
CA LYS A 14 4.73 -5.76 -2.09
C LYS A 14 6.16 -5.68 -1.55
N GLY A 15 6.92 -4.63 -1.89
CA GLY A 15 8.25 -4.38 -1.33
C GLY A 15 9.35 -5.33 -1.84
N PHE A 16 9.10 -6.08 -2.90
CA PHE A 16 10.10 -6.98 -3.48
C PHE A 16 11.07 -6.24 -4.40
N THR A 17 12.32 -6.71 -4.45
CA THR A 17 13.28 -6.31 -5.49
C THR A 17 13.30 -7.26 -6.66
N GLN A 18 13.85 -6.78 -7.77
CA GLN A 18 14.03 -7.61 -8.95
C GLN A 18 14.88 -8.85 -8.64
N LYS A 19 15.86 -8.76 -7.72
CA LYS A 19 16.67 -9.92 -7.30
C LYS A 19 15.83 -10.99 -6.59
N GLU A 20 14.94 -10.59 -5.69
CA GLU A 20 14.07 -11.52 -4.95
C GLU A 20 13.05 -12.20 -5.85
N VAL A 21 12.38 -11.44 -6.73
CA VAL A 21 11.40 -12.03 -7.66
C VAL A 21 12.08 -12.91 -8.69
N ALA A 22 13.16 -12.42 -9.32
CA ALA A 22 13.90 -13.19 -10.31
C ALA A 22 14.41 -14.51 -9.73
N GLY A 23 15.04 -14.45 -8.54
CA GLY A 23 15.53 -15.61 -7.80
C GLY A 23 16.27 -16.61 -8.71
N ASN A 24 15.78 -17.85 -8.73
CA ASN A 24 16.23 -18.92 -9.61
C ASN A 24 15.33 -19.17 -10.84
N ILE A 25 14.38 -18.27 -11.14
CA ILE A 25 13.43 -18.43 -12.25
C ILE A 25 13.99 -17.78 -13.51
N VAL A 26 14.43 -16.52 -13.40
CA VAL A 26 15.01 -15.73 -14.49
C VAL A 26 16.20 -14.94 -13.98
N THR A 27 16.98 -14.34 -14.89
CA THR A 27 18.02 -13.39 -14.48
C THR A 27 17.41 -12.03 -14.11
N VAL A 28 18.07 -11.28 -13.21
CA VAL A 28 17.65 -9.91 -12.84
C VAL A 28 17.58 -8.99 -14.07
N SER A 29 18.54 -9.12 -14.99
CA SER A 29 18.56 -8.37 -16.26
C SER A 29 17.36 -8.71 -17.13
N PHE A 30 16.99 -9.98 -17.22
CA PHE A 30 15.80 -10.41 -17.94
C PHE A 30 14.52 -9.85 -17.31
N LEU A 31 14.36 -9.98 -15.98
CA LEU A 31 13.20 -9.43 -15.27
C LEU A 31 13.12 -7.90 -15.45
N SER A 32 14.24 -7.19 -15.39
CA SER A 32 14.27 -5.74 -15.63
C SER A 32 13.83 -5.38 -17.04
N LYS A 33 14.28 -6.10 -18.07
CA LYS A 33 13.81 -5.91 -19.44
C LYS A 33 12.33 -6.23 -19.57
N LEU A 34 11.86 -7.30 -18.93
CA LEU A 34 10.46 -7.72 -18.93
C LEU A 34 9.58 -6.63 -18.32
N GLU A 35 9.94 -6.14 -17.13
CA GLU A 35 9.22 -5.09 -16.40
C GLU A 35 9.11 -3.75 -17.14
N ASN A 36 10.01 -3.53 -18.11
CA ASN A 36 10.01 -2.36 -18.97
C ASN A 36 9.43 -2.63 -20.37
N GLU A 37 8.74 -3.77 -20.55
CA GLU A 37 8.14 -4.21 -21.83
C GLU A 37 9.17 -4.31 -22.96
N LYS A 38 10.42 -4.68 -22.62
CA LYS A 38 11.55 -4.85 -23.57
C LYS A 38 11.85 -6.30 -23.91
N THR A 39 11.17 -7.25 -23.28
CA THR A 39 11.25 -8.68 -23.63
C THR A 39 9.96 -9.39 -23.25
N ASN A 40 9.71 -10.53 -23.89
CA ASN A 40 8.57 -11.39 -23.58
C ASN A 40 9.00 -12.53 -22.66
N ILE A 41 8.03 -13.15 -21.99
CA ILE A 41 8.23 -14.27 -21.07
C ILE A 41 7.31 -15.42 -21.47
N SER A 42 7.73 -16.66 -21.22
CA SER A 42 6.84 -17.83 -21.34
C SER A 42 5.81 -17.85 -20.20
N PHE A 43 4.66 -18.45 -20.46
CA PHE A 43 3.60 -18.55 -19.47
C PHE A 43 4.05 -19.26 -18.17
N ASP A 44 4.80 -20.36 -18.28
CA ASP A 44 5.29 -21.10 -17.12
C ASP A 44 6.21 -20.28 -16.22
N LEU A 45 7.09 -19.45 -16.82
CA LEU A 45 7.97 -18.58 -16.05
C LEU A 45 7.19 -17.42 -15.43
N LEU A 46 6.20 -16.88 -16.15
CA LEU A 46 5.32 -15.84 -15.65
C LEU A 46 4.57 -16.29 -14.39
N ILE A 47 3.96 -17.47 -14.42
CA ILE A 47 3.25 -18.04 -13.26
C ILE A 47 4.17 -18.15 -12.05
N LYS A 48 5.40 -18.65 -12.23
CA LYS A 48 6.36 -18.76 -11.13
C LYS A 48 6.74 -17.41 -10.52
N LEU A 49 6.84 -16.35 -11.33
CA LEU A 49 7.14 -15.00 -10.82
C LEU A 49 5.95 -14.42 -10.05
N ILE A 50 4.73 -14.62 -10.54
CA ILE A 50 3.48 -14.18 -9.90
C ILE A 50 3.28 -14.89 -8.55
N ASP A 51 3.41 -16.22 -8.55
CA ASP A 51 3.26 -17.08 -7.37
C ASP A 51 4.27 -16.70 -6.27
N ARG A 52 5.51 -16.38 -6.65
CA ARG A 52 6.52 -15.89 -5.70
C ARG A 52 6.13 -14.58 -5.01
N MET A 53 5.33 -13.75 -5.66
CA MET A 53 4.80 -12.52 -5.06
C MET A 53 3.48 -12.76 -4.30
N GLY A 54 3.00 -14.00 -4.22
CA GLY A 54 1.76 -14.38 -3.55
C GLY A 54 0.56 -13.67 -4.14
N VAL A 55 0.45 -13.65 -5.47
CA VAL A 55 -0.68 -13.04 -6.21
C VAL A 55 -1.41 -14.12 -6.98
N GLY A 56 -2.74 -14.08 -6.99
CA GLY A 56 -3.56 -14.98 -7.80
C GLY A 56 -3.44 -14.67 -9.28
N ILE A 57 -3.50 -15.69 -10.15
CA ILE A 57 -3.40 -15.47 -11.61
C ILE A 57 -4.54 -14.63 -12.17
N GLU A 58 -5.75 -14.76 -11.62
CA GLU A 58 -6.91 -13.95 -12.03
C GLU A 58 -6.71 -12.47 -11.70
N GLU A 59 -6.31 -12.17 -10.45
CA GLU A 59 -5.95 -10.82 -10.00
C GLU A 59 -4.86 -10.21 -10.90
N PHE A 60 -3.83 -11.00 -11.23
CA PHE A 60 -2.77 -10.55 -12.13
C PHE A 60 -3.29 -10.25 -13.53
N ILE A 61 -4.12 -11.12 -14.09
CA ILE A 61 -4.68 -10.96 -15.43
C ILE A 61 -5.51 -9.68 -15.50
N ASP A 62 -6.38 -9.44 -14.53
CA ASP A 62 -7.24 -8.26 -14.49
C ASP A 62 -6.42 -6.98 -14.36
N LEU A 63 -5.42 -6.98 -13.47
CA LEU A 63 -4.47 -5.86 -13.35
C LEU A 63 -3.74 -5.61 -14.68
N SER A 64 -3.26 -6.66 -15.35
CA SER A 64 -2.46 -6.54 -16.57
C SER A 64 -3.27 -6.13 -17.81
N LYS A 65 -4.58 -6.40 -17.83
CA LYS A 65 -5.51 -5.94 -18.87
C LYS A 65 -5.76 -4.43 -18.74
N ASN A 66 -5.98 -3.97 -17.52
CA ASN A 66 -6.38 -2.59 -17.21
C ASN A 66 -5.18 -1.68 -16.87
N PHE A 67 -3.97 -2.13 -17.18
CA PHE A 67 -2.76 -1.36 -16.92
C PHE A 67 -2.62 -0.24 -17.97
N GLU A 68 -3.27 0.88 -17.75
CA GLU A 68 -3.04 2.08 -18.55
C GLU A 68 -1.75 2.77 -18.11
N GLU A 69 -1.06 3.46 -19.02
CA GLU A 69 0.23 4.09 -18.71
C GLU A 69 0.12 5.28 -17.76
N THR A 70 -1.10 5.73 -17.42
CA THR A 70 -1.45 6.48 -16.21
C THR A 70 -2.98 6.59 -16.04
N PRO A 71 -3.62 5.71 -15.25
CA PRO A 71 -4.56 6.11 -14.22
C PRO A 71 -3.70 6.48 -13.00
N SER A 72 -4.14 7.45 -12.21
CA SER A 72 -3.46 7.75 -10.95
C SER A 72 -3.51 6.47 -10.12
N SER A 73 -2.41 5.73 -9.94
CA SER A 73 -2.48 4.48 -9.17
C SER A 73 -3.13 4.78 -7.82
N LEU A 74 -3.86 3.84 -7.21
CA LEU A 74 -4.51 4.10 -5.92
C LEU A 74 -3.51 4.67 -4.90
N MET A 75 -2.25 4.20 -4.94
CA MET A 75 -1.14 4.75 -4.17
C MET A 75 -0.93 6.25 -4.44
N ASN A 76 -0.83 6.68 -5.70
CA ASN A 76 -0.67 8.09 -6.05
C ASN A 76 -1.86 8.94 -5.57
N VAL A 77 -3.08 8.40 -5.64
CA VAL A 77 -4.28 9.10 -5.14
C VAL A 77 -4.20 9.26 -3.62
N ILE A 78 -3.77 8.22 -2.90
CA ILE A 78 -3.62 8.26 -1.43
C ILE A 78 -2.48 9.17 -1.01
N GLU A 79 -1.34 9.17 -1.71
CA GLU A 79 -0.24 10.12 -1.48
C GLU A 79 -0.69 11.58 -1.71
N GLU A 80 -1.49 11.81 -2.75
CA GLU A 80 -2.06 13.12 -3.02
C GLU A 80 -3.01 13.56 -1.88
N ILE A 81 -3.88 12.68 -1.42
CA ILE A 81 -4.76 12.92 -0.26
C ILE A 81 -3.92 13.25 0.98
N GLU A 82 -2.91 12.45 1.28
CA GLU A 82 -2.02 12.65 2.43
C GLU A 82 -1.33 14.01 2.39
N ARG A 83 -0.82 14.40 1.22
CA ARG A 83 -0.21 15.73 1.02
C ARG A 83 -1.23 16.85 1.25
N GLN A 84 -2.45 16.71 0.73
CA GLN A 84 -3.50 17.73 0.89
C GLN A 84 -3.96 17.86 2.35
N VAL A 85 -4.17 16.75 3.06
CA VAL A 85 -4.51 16.78 4.49
C VAL A 85 -3.40 17.42 5.30
N THR A 86 -2.14 17.08 5.03
CA THR A 86 -0.97 17.60 5.75
C THR A 86 -0.73 19.09 5.49
N THR A 87 -0.94 19.57 4.25
CA THR A 87 -0.58 20.93 3.85
C THR A 87 -1.76 21.90 3.91
N LYS A 88 -2.93 21.46 3.46
CA LYS A 88 -4.11 22.31 3.21
C LYS A 88 -5.26 22.06 4.17
N GLN A 89 -5.22 20.99 4.97
CA GLN A 89 -6.33 20.53 5.82
C GLN A 89 -7.67 20.37 5.04
N CYS A 90 -7.60 20.09 3.75
CA CYS A 90 -8.75 19.86 2.90
C CYS A 90 -8.45 18.75 1.89
N ILE A 91 -9.49 18.21 1.26
CA ILE A 91 -9.37 17.21 0.20
C ILE A 91 -10.18 17.71 -1.00
N GLU A 92 -9.51 17.85 -2.14
CA GLU A 92 -10.10 18.36 -3.37
C GLU A 92 -11.04 17.33 -4.01
N GLU A 93 -12.18 17.81 -4.53
CA GLU A 93 -13.22 16.92 -5.09
C GLU A 93 -12.71 16.10 -6.28
N ASN A 94 -11.82 16.66 -7.12
CA ASN A 94 -11.19 15.95 -8.23
C ASN A 94 -10.40 14.70 -7.76
N THR A 95 -9.80 14.75 -6.58
CA THR A 95 -9.00 13.68 -5.99
C THR A 95 -9.93 12.60 -5.44
N ARG A 96 -11.07 13.01 -4.89
CA ARG A 96 -12.13 12.11 -4.45
C ARG A 96 -12.80 11.38 -5.61
N VAL A 97 -13.08 12.07 -6.71
CA VAL A 97 -13.63 11.44 -7.93
C VAL A 97 -12.67 10.35 -8.44
N LYS A 98 -11.36 10.63 -8.48
CA LYS A 98 -10.34 9.62 -8.83
C LYS A 98 -10.33 8.44 -7.87
N LEU A 99 -10.53 8.67 -6.57
CA LEU A 99 -10.60 7.59 -5.59
C LEU A 99 -11.81 6.67 -5.84
N GLN A 100 -12.94 7.22 -6.26
CA GLN A 100 -14.18 6.48 -6.55
C GLN A 100 -14.07 5.56 -7.79
N GLU A 101 -13.08 5.79 -8.65
CA GLU A 101 -12.76 4.88 -9.78
C GLU A 101 -12.18 3.54 -9.30
N PHE A 102 -11.73 3.45 -8.03
CA PHE A 102 -11.17 2.22 -7.46
C PHE A 102 -12.20 1.43 -6.66
N HIS A 103 -12.49 0.21 -7.11
CA HIS A 103 -13.43 -0.71 -6.44
C HIS A 103 -12.70 -1.77 -5.59
N CYS A 104 -11.93 -1.33 -4.59
CA CYS A 104 -11.20 -2.24 -3.68
C CYS A 104 -11.30 -1.81 -2.21
N SER A 105 -10.98 -2.74 -1.30
CA SER A 105 -11.08 -2.53 0.15
C SER A 105 -10.28 -1.33 0.64
N LEU A 106 -9.07 -1.11 0.10
CA LEU A 106 -8.23 0.03 0.46
C LEU A 106 -8.86 1.36 0.03
N ALA A 107 -9.50 1.43 -1.14
CA ALA A 107 -10.20 2.64 -1.58
C ALA A 107 -11.43 2.92 -0.70
N SER A 108 -12.20 1.88 -0.37
CA SER A 108 -13.34 2.00 0.56
C SER A 108 -12.90 2.46 1.96
N LEU A 109 -11.79 1.91 2.47
CA LEU A 109 -11.21 2.34 3.75
C LEU A 109 -10.72 3.80 3.68
N THR A 110 -10.13 4.21 2.56
CA THR A 110 -9.72 5.61 2.35
C THR A 110 -10.92 6.55 2.47
N GLU A 111 -12.06 6.25 1.84
CA GLU A 111 -13.29 7.05 1.99
C GLU A 111 -13.79 7.11 3.44
N LYS A 112 -13.72 6.00 4.18
CA LYS A 112 -14.06 5.98 5.62
C LYS A 112 -13.14 6.91 6.42
N ILE A 113 -11.82 6.85 6.17
CA ILE A 113 -10.84 7.73 6.81
C ILE A 113 -11.11 9.20 6.47
N ILE A 114 -11.42 9.51 5.21
CA ILE A 114 -11.81 10.86 4.77
C ILE A 114 -13.05 11.34 5.53
N SER A 115 -14.06 10.50 5.67
CA SER A 115 -15.27 10.82 6.44
C SER A 115 -14.96 11.03 7.93
N CYS A 116 -14.08 10.20 8.51
CA CYS A 116 -13.62 10.34 9.89
C CYS A 116 -12.90 11.68 10.12
N ILE A 117 -12.05 12.10 9.17
CA ILE A 117 -11.36 13.39 9.22
C ILE A 117 -12.37 14.55 9.18
N LYS A 118 -13.33 14.52 8.24
CA LYS A 118 -14.36 15.57 8.10
C LYS A 118 -15.26 15.68 9.33
N ASN A 119 -15.60 14.56 9.95
CA ASN A 119 -16.47 14.49 11.13
C ASN A 119 -15.71 14.51 12.46
N THR A 120 -14.42 14.89 12.46
CA THR A 120 -13.59 15.05 13.67
C THR A 120 -13.55 13.82 14.58
N GLY A 121 -13.53 12.60 14.02
CA GLY A 121 -13.34 11.36 14.80
C GLY A 121 -14.58 10.87 15.55
N SER A 122 -15.71 10.69 14.86
CA SER A 122 -16.88 9.99 15.43
C SER A 122 -16.50 8.58 15.92
N GLY A 123 -16.79 8.25 17.18
CA GLY A 123 -16.38 6.99 17.81
C GLY A 123 -16.79 5.73 17.04
N PHE A 124 -17.99 5.72 16.44
CA PHE A 124 -18.45 4.60 15.60
C PHE A 124 -17.59 4.42 14.34
N LEU A 125 -17.26 5.52 13.65
CA LEU A 125 -16.42 5.47 12.44
C LEU A 125 -14.99 5.03 12.78
N VAL A 126 -14.47 5.45 13.93
CA VAL A 126 -13.14 5.06 14.41
C VAL A 126 -13.07 3.55 14.60
N GLU A 127 -14.07 2.95 15.27
CA GLU A 127 -14.15 1.50 15.49
C GLU A 127 -14.23 0.71 14.16
N GLU A 128 -15.07 1.16 13.22
CA GLU A 128 -15.17 0.53 11.90
C GLU A 128 -13.83 0.55 11.13
N ILE A 129 -13.10 1.66 11.19
CA ILE A 129 -11.79 1.80 10.55
C ILE A 129 -10.77 0.88 11.22
N GLN A 130 -10.75 0.84 12.55
CA GLN A 130 -9.84 -0.02 13.31
C GLN A 130 -10.02 -1.50 12.94
N ASN A 131 -11.28 -1.95 12.86
CA ASN A 131 -11.60 -3.32 12.44
C ASN A 131 -11.06 -3.62 11.04
N CYS A 132 -11.23 -2.72 10.06
CA CYS A 132 -10.67 -2.90 8.72
C CYS A 132 -9.13 -3.03 8.71
N ILE A 133 -8.44 -2.26 9.57
CA ILE A 133 -6.97 -2.26 9.66
C ILE A 133 -6.45 -3.53 10.36
N ILE A 134 -7.18 -4.06 11.35
CA ILE A 134 -6.82 -5.30 12.06
C ILE A 134 -6.79 -6.49 11.11
N GLU A 135 -7.68 -6.54 10.11
CA GLU A 135 -7.76 -7.64 9.14
C GLU A 135 -6.64 -7.63 8.07
N TRP A 136 -5.70 -6.68 8.11
CA TRP A 136 -4.59 -6.65 7.15
C TRP A 136 -3.59 -7.78 7.37
N ASP A 137 -3.51 -8.71 6.43
CA ASP A 137 -2.49 -9.78 6.40
C ASP A 137 -1.07 -9.28 6.05
N TYR A 138 -0.98 -8.04 5.56
CA TYR A 138 0.26 -7.38 5.17
C TYR A 138 0.14 -5.86 5.39
N ILE A 139 1.23 -5.21 5.83
CA ILE A 139 1.26 -3.75 6.04
C ILE A 139 2.33 -3.15 5.15
N GLY A 140 1.97 -2.85 3.90
CA GLY A 140 2.86 -2.18 2.96
C GLY A 140 2.81 -0.66 3.06
N HIS A 141 3.44 0.00 2.09
CA HIS A 141 3.51 1.45 2.06
C HIS A 141 2.13 2.12 2.05
N VAL A 142 1.17 1.60 1.27
CA VAL A 142 -0.18 2.17 1.19
C VAL A 142 -0.91 2.05 2.53
N GLU A 143 -0.79 0.90 3.19
CA GLU A 143 -1.33 0.65 4.52
C GLU A 143 -0.73 1.61 5.55
N VAL A 144 0.59 1.88 5.48
CA VAL A 144 1.25 2.87 6.34
C VAL A 144 0.77 4.29 6.06
N LEU A 145 0.56 4.68 4.80
CA LEU A 145 -0.03 5.99 4.46
C LEU A 145 -1.44 6.14 5.03
N LEU A 146 -2.30 5.14 4.82
CA LEU A 146 -3.67 5.13 5.33
C LEU A 146 -3.70 5.18 6.85
N PHE A 147 -2.88 4.37 7.51
CA PHE A 147 -2.78 4.40 8.96
C PHE A 147 -2.27 5.76 9.45
N SER A 148 -1.33 6.40 8.75
CA SER A 148 -0.83 7.72 9.14
C SER A 148 -1.89 8.82 9.05
N LEU A 149 -2.77 8.75 8.05
CA LEU A 149 -3.93 9.65 7.94
C LEU A 149 -4.91 9.45 9.11
N PHE A 150 -5.08 8.20 9.55
CA PHE A 150 -6.01 7.83 10.61
C PHE A 150 -5.42 7.97 12.03
N ALA A 151 -4.10 7.87 12.19
CA ALA A 151 -3.42 7.79 13.47
C ALA A 151 -3.76 8.89 14.49
N PRO A 152 -4.08 10.15 14.09
CA PRO A 152 -4.52 11.18 15.03
C PRO A 152 -5.81 10.82 15.81
N TYR A 153 -6.68 9.99 15.24
CA TYR A 153 -7.97 9.59 15.82
C TYR A 153 -7.89 8.25 16.57
N ALA A 154 -6.81 7.49 16.39
CA ALA A 154 -6.60 6.21 17.06
C ALA A 154 -6.14 6.39 18.52
N SER A 155 -6.50 5.43 19.37
CA SER A 155 -5.97 5.33 20.74
C SER A 155 -4.48 4.97 20.74
N ASP A 156 -3.79 5.30 21.83
CA ASP A 156 -2.37 4.93 22.02
C ASP A 156 -2.16 3.40 21.95
N ASP A 157 -3.05 2.63 22.58
CA ASP A 157 -3.02 1.16 22.53
C ASP A 157 -3.16 0.63 21.10
N PHE A 158 -4.06 1.22 20.31
CA PHE A 158 -4.22 0.81 18.91
C PHE A 158 -3.00 1.17 18.07
N ARG A 159 -2.39 2.35 18.30
CA ARG A 159 -1.16 2.74 17.60
C ARG A 159 -0.02 1.78 17.91
N LEU A 160 0.12 1.36 19.17
CA LEU A 160 1.13 0.39 19.59
C LEU A 160 0.88 -0.98 18.93
N LEU A 161 -0.36 -1.46 18.93
CA LEU A 161 -0.76 -2.69 18.27
C LEU A 161 -0.36 -2.71 16.79
N ILE A 162 -0.63 -1.64 16.04
CA ILE A 162 -0.28 -1.58 14.61
C ILE A 162 1.24 -1.59 14.39
N LYS A 163 2.01 -0.91 15.24
CA LYS A 163 3.48 -0.98 15.18
C LYS A 163 3.98 -2.40 15.43
N GLU A 164 3.49 -3.08 16.46
CA GLU A 164 3.90 -4.46 16.77
C GLU A 164 3.53 -5.42 15.64
N ARG A 165 2.35 -5.26 15.04
CA ARG A 165 1.94 -6.03 13.87
C ARG A 165 2.84 -5.78 12.67
N PHE A 166 3.20 -4.52 12.40
CA PHE A 166 4.14 -4.19 11.33
C PHE A 166 5.49 -4.89 11.56
N LEU A 167 6.08 -4.73 12.75
CA LEU A 167 7.35 -5.39 13.09
C LEU A 167 7.25 -6.90 12.89
N LYS A 168 6.20 -7.55 13.41
CA LYS A 168 6.01 -8.99 13.27
C LYS A 168 5.84 -9.42 11.81
N LEU A 169 5.01 -8.74 11.03
CA LEU A 169 4.76 -9.12 9.63
C LEU A 169 6.00 -8.93 8.74
N HIS A 170 6.92 -8.05 9.14
CA HIS A 170 8.17 -7.79 8.42
C HIS A 170 9.39 -8.56 8.95
N GLU A 171 9.45 -8.92 10.23
CA GLU A 171 10.53 -9.74 10.82
C GLU A 171 10.58 -11.15 10.21
N TYR A 172 9.42 -11.75 9.94
CA TYR A 172 9.31 -13.12 9.41
C TYR A 172 9.37 -13.19 7.88
N ASN A 173 9.05 -12.10 7.18
CA ASN A 173 9.12 -12.02 5.72
C ASN A 173 10.42 -11.31 5.28
N ARG A 174 11.54 -12.04 5.24
CA ARG A 174 12.84 -11.54 4.72
C ARG A 174 12.78 -10.97 3.29
N SER A 175 11.67 -11.17 2.58
CA SER A 175 11.42 -10.68 1.22
C SER A 175 10.71 -9.33 1.15
N THR A 176 10.15 -8.81 2.25
CA THR A 176 9.58 -7.47 2.30
C THR A 176 10.72 -6.55 2.73
N LYS A 177 11.41 -5.94 1.78
CA LYS A 177 12.37 -4.89 2.15
C LYS A 177 11.60 -3.83 2.90
N GLU A 178 11.93 -3.64 4.17
CA GLU A 178 11.54 -2.47 4.92
C GLU A 178 11.75 -1.26 4.00
N TYR A 179 10.70 -0.48 3.78
CA TYR A 179 10.92 0.92 3.43
C TYR A 179 11.33 1.55 4.76
N PRO A 180 12.63 1.86 5.01
CA PRO A 180 13.05 2.34 6.32
C PRO A 180 12.29 3.62 6.71
N PHE A 181 11.86 4.38 5.70
CA PHE A 181 10.96 5.52 5.82
C PHE A 181 9.60 5.16 6.44
N ASP A 182 8.98 4.04 6.07
CA ASP A 182 7.69 3.61 6.60
C ASP A 182 7.82 3.15 8.06
N HIS A 183 8.90 2.44 8.40
CA HIS A 183 9.21 2.08 9.78
C HIS A 183 9.44 3.34 10.65
N LEU A 184 10.24 4.29 10.15
CA LEU A 184 10.47 5.57 10.82
C LEU A 184 9.18 6.35 11.01
N ARG A 185 8.31 6.36 9.99
CA ARG A 185 7.00 7.01 10.00
C ARG A 185 6.10 6.43 11.07
N LEU A 186 5.94 5.10 11.13
CA LEU A 186 5.18 4.42 12.19
C LEU A 186 5.76 4.69 13.59
N THR A 187 7.07 4.71 13.71
CA THR A 187 7.75 5.01 14.99
C THR A 187 7.48 6.45 15.44
N ALA A 188 7.53 7.41 14.52
CA ALA A 188 7.25 8.82 14.80
C ALA A 188 5.79 9.05 15.24
N LEU A 189 4.83 8.26 14.76
CA LEU A 189 3.43 8.34 15.17
C LEU A 189 3.21 7.97 16.64
N LEU A 190 4.10 7.18 17.25
CA LEU A 190 4.08 6.90 18.68
C LEU A 190 4.74 8.00 19.51
N GLN A 191 5.73 8.70 18.95
CA GLN A 191 6.48 9.73 19.67
C GLN A 191 5.71 11.05 19.79
N LYS A 192 4.80 11.34 18.84
CA LYS A 192 4.07 12.63 18.69
C LYS A 192 3.13 13.04 19.84
N ARG A 193 3.15 12.37 20.99
CA ARG A 193 2.43 12.79 22.22
C ARG A 193 3.32 13.07 23.43
N ILE A 194 4.63 12.80 23.38
CA ILE A 194 5.52 13.12 24.51
C ILE A 194 5.86 14.63 24.52
N ASP A 195 5.91 15.27 23.36
CA ASP A 195 6.33 16.68 23.23
C ASP A 195 5.17 17.70 23.25
N SER A 196 3.91 17.25 23.35
CA SER A 196 2.74 18.13 23.47
C SER A 196 2.22 18.28 24.91
N ILE A 197 2.95 17.72 25.89
CA ILE A 197 2.69 17.84 27.34
C ILE A 197 4.00 18.22 28.08
N SER A 198 4.94 18.90 27.42
CA SER A 198 6.14 19.48 28.05
C SER A 198 6.14 21.00 27.95
#